data_AF-A0A8J5R6H3-F1
#
_entry.id   AF-A0A8J5R6H3-F1
#
_cell.length_a   1.000
_cell.length_b   1.000
_cell.length_c   1.000
_cell.angle_alpha   90.00
_cell.angle_beta   90.00
_cell.angle_gamma   90.00
#
_symmetry.space_group_name_H-M   'P 1'
#
loop_
_entity.id
_entity.type
_entity.pdbx_description
1 polymer ?
#
loop_
_entity_poly.entity_id
_entity_poly.type
_entity_poly.pdbx_seq_one_letter_code
_entity_poly.pdbx_strand_id
1 'polypeptide(L)'
;MSVGPLVTEIVLAFCLATTLLYRYGNIFRNHIVVTVSVLIAWYFSLLIIFVLPLDVSSTVYRQCVEKNSRYNLSVTTDNNNTSNVTITCEKPWSSVPDSVFPNLWRIVYWTSQCLTWLILPLMQSYIKAGDFTVKGKLKSALIDNAIYYGSYLFICGVLLIYIALKPGLDLDG
;
A
#
# COMPACT_ATOMS: atom_id res chain seq x y z
N MET A 1 10.79 -23.32 3.20
CA MET A 1 10.05 -22.04 3.12
C MET A 1 8.61 -22.37 2.78
N SER A 2 7.65 -21.87 3.54
CA SER A 2 6.23 -22.13 3.34
C SER A 2 5.61 -20.89 2.72
N VAL A 3 5.63 -20.80 1.39
CA VAL A 3 5.02 -19.67 0.63
C VAL A 3 3.52 -19.92 0.39
N GLY A 4 3.09 -21.18 0.54
CA GLY A 4 1.70 -21.61 0.33
C GLY A 4 0.64 -20.80 1.07
N PRO A 5 0.82 -20.45 2.37
CA PRO A 5 -0.16 -19.67 3.11
C PRO A 5 -0.38 -18.28 2.50
N LEU A 6 0.69 -17.56 2.18
CA LEU A 6 0.60 -16.24 1.55
C LEU A 6 -0.14 -16.29 0.21
N VAL A 7 0.20 -17.27 -0.64
CA VAL A 7 -0.45 -17.44 -1.95
C VAL A 7 -1.93 -17.76 -1.78
N THR A 8 -2.28 -18.61 -0.81
CA THR A 8 -3.66 -18.98 -0.53
C THR A 8 -4.49 -17.76 -0.11
N GLU A 9 -3.97 -16.91 0.78
CA GLU A 9 -4.64 -15.68 1.21
C GLU A 9 -4.81 -14.67 0.05
N ILE A 10 -3.78 -14.53 -0.80
CA ILE A 10 -3.85 -13.66 -1.99
C ILE A 10 -4.95 -14.11 -2.95
N VAL A 11 -5.02 -15.41 -3.23
CA VAL A 11 -6.05 -15.99 -4.11
C VAL A 11 -7.43 -15.85 -3.47
N LEU A 12 -7.55 -16.12 -2.17
CA LEU A 12 -8.79 -15.97 -1.42
C LEU A 12 -9.31 -14.53 -1.50
N ALA A 13 -8.46 -13.54 -1.24
CA ALA A 13 -8.82 -12.12 -1.34
C ALA A 13 -9.29 -11.75 -2.76
N PHE A 14 -8.64 -12.27 -3.80
CA PHE A 14 -9.06 -12.04 -5.19
C PHE A 14 -10.42 -12.66 -5.52
N CYS A 15 -10.64 -13.91 -5.10
CA CYS A 15 -11.92 -14.59 -5.28
C CYS A 15 -13.05 -13.89 -4.52
N LEU A 16 -12.80 -13.46 -3.29
CA LEU A 16 -13.75 -12.69 -2.49
C LEU A 16 -14.09 -11.36 -3.15
N ALA A 17 -13.09 -10.58 -3.58
CA ALA A 17 -13.30 -9.30 -4.27
C ALA A 17 -14.12 -9.48 -5.56
N THR A 18 -13.78 -10.49 -6.36
CA THR A 18 -14.49 -10.80 -7.62
C THR A 18 -15.93 -11.24 -7.36
N THR A 19 -16.15 -12.07 -6.34
CA THR A 19 -17.50 -12.55 -5.97
C THR A 19 -18.38 -11.40 -5.47
N LEU A 20 -17.83 -10.53 -4.63
CA LEU A 20 -18.54 -9.33 -4.18
C LEU A 20 -18.86 -8.41 -5.36
N LEU A 21 -17.90 -8.19 -6.26
CA LEU A 21 -18.13 -7.36 -7.44
C LEU A 21 -19.15 -7.98 -8.40
N TYR A 22 -19.16 -9.30 -8.57
CA TYR A 22 -20.17 -9.98 -9.38
C TYR A 22 -21.56 -9.90 -8.75
N ARG A 23 -21.65 -10.04 -7.42
CA ARG A 23 -22.92 -10.02 -6.69
C ARG A 23 -23.53 -8.62 -6.59
N TYR A 24 -22.70 -7.61 -6.34
CA TYR A 24 -23.16 -6.24 -6.07
C TYR A 24 -22.91 -5.28 -7.24
N GLY A 25 -21.97 -5.60 -8.12
CA GLY A 25 -21.67 -4.81 -9.31
C GLY A 25 -22.51 -5.27 -10.49
N ASN A 26 -23.22 -4.32 -11.11
CA ASN A 26 -23.91 -4.56 -12.36
C ASN A 26 -22.92 -4.59 -13.54
N ILE A 27 -22.10 -5.66 -13.60
CA ILE A 27 -20.87 -5.76 -14.40
C ILE A 27 -21.12 -5.54 -15.90
N PHE A 28 -22.28 -5.96 -16.40
CA PHE A 28 -22.63 -5.96 -17.81
C PHE A 28 -23.09 -4.59 -18.33
N ARG A 29 -23.46 -3.69 -17.43
CA ARG A 29 -24.01 -2.38 -17.79
C ARG A 29 -22.99 -1.25 -17.67
N ASN A 30 -21.98 -1.43 -16.82
CA ASN A 30 -21.01 -0.40 -16.52
C ASN A 30 -19.84 -0.41 -17.51
N HIS A 31 -19.21 0.75 -17.72
CA HIS A 31 -17.97 0.81 -18.49
C HIS A 31 -16.89 -0.06 -17.86
N ILE A 32 -16.16 -0.80 -18.70
CA ILE A 32 -15.14 -1.75 -18.25
C ILE A 32 -14.06 -1.12 -17.37
N VAL A 33 -13.70 0.15 -17.63
CA VAL A 33 -12.73 0.89 -16.82
C VAL A 33 -13.22 1.02 -15.37
N VAL A 34 -14.49 1.40 -15.17
CA VAL A 34 -15.08 1.53 -13.84
C VAL A 34 -15.06 0.19 -13.12
N THR A 35 -15.49 -0.87 -13.81
CA THR A 35 -15.50 -2.23 -13.27
C THR A 35 -14.10 -2.68 -12.81
N VAL A 36 -13.08 -2.49 -13.65
CA VAL A 36 -11.70 -2.88 -13.34
C VAL A 36 -11.15 -2.03 -12.18
N SER A 37 -11.40 -0.72 -12.16
CA SER A 37 -10.96 0.15 -11.07
C SER A 37 -11.56 -0.26 -9.73
N VAL A 38 -12.86 -0.59 -9.70
CA VAL A 38 -13.53 -1.08 -8.48
C VAL A 38 -12.99 -2.43 -8.06
N LEU A 39 -12.75 -3.37 -9.00
CA LEU A 39 -12.15 -4.66 -8.69
C LEU A 39 -10.79 -4.51 -8.01
N ILE A 40 -9.92 -3.69 -8.58
CA ILE A 40 -8.58 -3.43 -8.05
C ILE A 40 -8.66 -2.80 -6.65
N ALA A 41 -9.54 -1.81 -6.46
CA ALA A 41 -9.74 -1.16 -5.17
C ALA A 41 -10.21 -2.15 -4.09
N TRP A 42 -11.21 -2.97 -4.41
CA TRP A 42 -11.78 -3.93 -3.46
C TRP A 42 -10.79 -5.06 -3.14
N TYR A 43 -10.05 -5.51 -4.16
CA TYR A 43 -9.00 -6.50 -3.98
C TYR A 43 -7.93 -6.02 -2.99
N PHE A 44 -7.39 -4.81 -3.16
CA PHE A 44 -6.36 -4.31 -2.24
C PHE A 44 -6.89 -4.07 -0.82
N SER A 45 -8.11 -3.56 -0.69
CA SER A 45 -8.74 -3.39 0.62
C SER A 45 -8.90 -4.72 1.38
N LEU A 46 -9.32 -5.79 0.68
CA LEU A 46 -9.46 -7.12 1.30
C LEU A 46 -8.11 -7.80 1.53
N LEU A 47 -7.14 -7.60 0.65
CA LEU A 47 -5.79 -8.16 0.77
C LEU A 47 -5.07 -7.67 2.03
N ILE A 48 -5.23 -6.39 2.40
CA ILE A 48 -4.61 -5.81 3.61
C ILE A 48 -5.04 -6.55 4.88
N ILE A 49 -6.30 -6.99 4.96
CA ILE A 49 -6.86 -7.68 6.13
C ILE A 49 -6.09 -8.98 6.43
N PHE A 50 -5.70 -9.73 5.39
CA PHE A 50 -5.00 -11.00 5.53
C PHE A 50 -3.47 -10.85 5.60
N VAL A 51 -2.92 -9.87 4.87
CA VAL A 51 -1.47 -9.67 4.78
C VAL A 51 -0.90 -9.02 6.04
N LEU A 52 -1.63 -8.10 6.68
CA LEU A 52 -1.14 -7.35 7.83
C LEU A 52 -0.79 -8.25 9.03
N PRO A 53 -1.63 -9.22 9.45
CA PRO A 53 -1.26 -10.16 10.51
C PRO A 53 0.00 -10.98 10.19
N LEU A 54 0.18 -11.38 8.93
CA LEU A 54 1.36 -12.12 8.48
C LEU A 54 2.63 -11.28 8.56
N ASP A 55 2.57 -10.02 8.12
CA ASP A 55 3.69 -9.08 8.17
C ASP A 55 4.11 -8.76 9.61
N VAL A 56 3.12 -8.56 10.50
CA VAL A 56 3.37 -8.37 11.94
C VAL A 56 4.04 -9.60 12.54
N SER A 57 3.55 -10.81 12.26
CA SER A 57 4.15 -12.05 12.77
C SER A 57 5.60 -12.25 12.30
N SER A 58 5.88 -11.90 11.04
CA SER A 58 7.22 -11.94 10.45
C SER A 58 8.16 -10.94 11.14
N THR A 59 7.67 -9.72 11.40
CA THR A 59 8.44 -8.68 12.07
C THR A 59 8.74 -9.02 13.53
N VAL A 60 7.77 -9.57 14.26
CA VAL A 60 7.97 -10.04 15.65
C VAL A 60 9.03 -11.16 15.69
N TYR A 61 8.97 -12.11 14.75
CA TYR A 61 9.98 -13.17 14.64
C TYR A 61 11.38 -12.58 14.39
N ARG A 62 11.52 -11.63 13.46
CA ARG A 62 12.81 -10.99 13.17
C ARG A 62 13.37 -10.22 14.37
N GLN A 63 12.51 -9.50 15.09
CA GLN A 63 12.89 -8.83 16.34
C GLN A 63 13.35 -9.81 17.42
N CYS A 64 12.70 -10.98 17.53
CA CYS A 64 13.12 -12.04 18.46
C CYS A 64 14.53 -12.55 18.12
N VAL A 65 14.76 -12.89 16.85
CA VAL A 65 16.06 -13.41 16.39
C VAL A 65 17.18 -12.41 16.63
N GLU A 66 16.93 -11.12 16.35
CA GLU A 66 17.91 -10.06 16.59
C GLU A 66 18.24 -9.87 18.08
N LYS A 67 17.23 -9.90 18.96
CA LYS A 67 17.43 -9.83 20.41
C LYS A 67 18.20 -11.03 20.94
N ASN A 68 17.91 -12.23 20.45
CA ASN A 68 18.63 -13.45 20.85
C ASN A 68 20.12 -13.38 20.48
N SER A 69 20.43 -12.88 19.27
CA SER A 69 21.82 -12.65 18.85
C SER A 69 22.55 -11.63 19.73
N ARG A 70 21.87 -10.54 20.14
CA ARG A 70 22.45 -9.55 21.07
C ARG A 70 22.68 -10.11 22.47
N TYR A 71 21.74 -10.92 22.99
CA TYR A 71 21.87 -11.55 24.29
C TYR A 71 23.07 -12.50 24.35
N ASN A 72 23.26 -13.34 23.33
CA ASN A 72 24.41 -14.24 23.25
C ASN A 72 25.74 -13.46 23.27
N LEU A 73 25.82 -12.30 22.61
CA LEU A 73 27.00 -11.45 22.61
C LEU A 73 27.30 -10.88 24.01
N SER A 74 26.29 -10.42 24.75
CA SER A 74 26.48 -9.92 26.13
C SER A 74 26.92 -11.01 27.12
N VAL A 75 26.39 -12.24 27.00
CA VAL A 75 26.77 -13.35 27.89
C VAL A 75 28.24 -13.75 27.70
N THR A 76 28.80 -13.64 26.49
CA THR A 76 30.25 -13.84 26.27
C THR A 76 31.14 -12.83 26.99
N THR A 77 30.60 -11.68 27.41
CA THR A 77 31.38 -10.58 28.04
C THR A 77 31.34 -10.67 29.57
N ASP A 78 30.27 -11.25 30.15
CA ASP A 78 30.07 -11.40 31.60
C ASP A 78 30.13 -12.88 32.03
N ASN A 79 31.34 -13.41 32.23
CA ASN A 79 31.60 -14.83 32.54
C ASN A 79 31.25 -15.29 33.98
N ASN A 80 30.44 -14.55 34.77
CA ASN A 80 30.13 -14.95 36.14
C ASN A 80 28.61 -15.09 36.35
N ASN A 81 28.15 -16.35 36.44
CA ASN A 81 26.81 -16.87 36.71
C ASN A 81 25.87 -17.02 35.50
N THR A 82 26.14 -18.05 34.69
CA THR A 82 25.31 -18.53 33.58
C THR A 82 23.99 -19.13 34.05
N SER A 83 22.94 -18.32 34.07
CA SER A 83 21.58 -18.81 33.83
C SER A 83 21.42 -18.89 32.32
N ASN A 84 21.49 -20.09 31.72
CA ASN A 84 21.32 -20.26 30.28
C ASN A 84 19.86 -19.96 29.87
N VAL A 85 19.52 -18.68 29.70
CA VAL A 85 18.22 -18.27 29.16
C VAL A 85 18.29 -18.42 27.64
N THR A 86 17.92 -19.60 27.13
CA THR A 86 17.77 -19.81 25.69
C THR A 86 16.45 -19.22 25.22
N ILE A 87 16.49 -18.08 24.53
CA ILE A 87 15.31 -17.50 23.91
C ILE A 87 14.97 -18.33 22.67
N THR A 88 13.89 -19.10 22.73
CA THR A 88 13.39 -19.88 21.59
C THR A 88 12.48 -19.00 20.72
N CYS A 89 12.99 -18.61 19.55
CA CYS A 89 12.18 -17.88 18.56
C CYS A 89 11.43 -18.88 17.67
N GLU A 90 10.11 -18.97 17.84
CA GLU A 90 9.27 -19.84 17.01
C GLU A 90 9.01 -19.22 15.63
N LYS A 91 9.21 -20.02 14.59
CA LYS A 91 9.08 -19.57 13.21
C LYS A 91 7.61 -19.41 12.84
N PRO A 92 7.20 -18.27 12.23
CA PRO A 92 5.81 -18.09 11.80
C PRO A 92 5.45 -19.08 10.70
N TRP A 93 4.17 -19.44 10.66
CA TRP A 93 3.57 -20.39 9.70
C TRP A 93 3.88 -20.04 8.23
N SER A 94 3.91 -18.73 7.92
CA SER A 94 4.29 -18.19 6.60
C SER A 94 5.65 -17.52 6.69
N SER A 95 6.71 -18.27 6.35
CA SER A 95 8.06 -17.72 6.29
C SER A 95 8.43 -17.41 4.84
N VAL A 96 8.48 -16.11 4.56
CA VAL A 96 8.70 -15.50 3.26
C VAL A 96 10.00 -14.66 3.31
N PRO A 97 10.74 -14.48 2.20
CA PRO A 97 11.93 -13.62 2.19
C PRO A 97 11.62 -12.18 2.61
N ASP A 98 12.62 -11.51 3.19
CA ASP A 98 12.50 -10.13 3.69
C ASP A 98 12.09 -9.11 2.61
N SER A 99 12.31 -9.42 1.34
CA SER A 99 11.96 -8.54 0.21
C SER A 99 10.47 -8.58 -0.18
N VAL A 100 9.71 -9.61 0.24
CA VAL A 100 8.36 -9.84 -0.28
C VAL A 100 7.35 -8.84 0.27
N PHE A 101 7.29 -8.63 1.59
CA PHE A 101 6.36 -7.67 2.20
C PHE A 101 6.64 -6.22 1.76
N PRO A 102 7.89 -5.72 1.74
CA PRO A 102 8.17 -4.36 1.25
C PRO A 102 7.77 -4.14 -0.22
N ASN A 103 8.02 -5.13 -1.08
CA ASN A 103 7.63 -5.05 -2.49
C ASN A 103 6.11 -5.09 -2.65
N LEU A 104 5.43 -5.96 -1.90
CA LEU A 104 3.98 -6.05 -1.87
C LEU A 104 3.35 -4.73 -1.44
N TRP A 105 3.80 -4.15 -0.32
CA TRP A 105 3.31 -2.86 0.17
C TRP A 105 3.60 -1.72 -0.79
N ARG A 106 4.75 -1.73 -1.47
CA ARG A 106 5.08 -0.76 -2.52
C ARG A 106 4.06 -0.83 -3.66
N ILE A 107 3.73 -2.03 -4.14
CA ILE A 107 2.73 -2.22 -5.19
C ILE A 107 1.38 -1.68 -4.71
N VAL A 108 0.88 -2.17 -3.56
CA VAL A 108 -0.41 -1.76 -2.99
C VAL A 108 -0.50 -0.25 -2.81
N TYR A 109 0.57 0.37 -2.31
CA TYR A 109 0.66 1.81 -2.11
C TYR A 109 0.54 2.55 -3.45
N TRP A 110 1.41 2.27 -4.41
CA TRP A 110 1.45 3.04 -5.66
C TRP A 110 0.22 2.82 -6.51
N THR A 111 -0.34 1.61 -6.53
CA THR A 111 -1.61 1.36 -7.22
C THR A 111 -2.74 2.12 -6.56
N SER A 112 -2.83 2.16 -5.23
CA SER A 112 -3.87 2.91 -4.52
C SER A 112 -3.73 4.42 -4.73
N GLN A 113 -2.50 4.95 -4.79
CA GLN A 113 -2.25 6.36 -5.12
C GLN A 113 -2.72 6.67 -6.54
N CYS A 114 -2.37 5.82 -7.52
CA CYS A 114 -2.83 6.00 -8.90
C CYS A 114 -4.36 5.95 -9.00
N LEU A 115 -5.00 4.98 -8.33
CA LEU A 115 -6.46 4.87 -8.33
C LEU A 115 -7.12 6.13 -7.73
N THR A 116 -6.57 6.64 -6.63
CA THR A 116 -7.17 7.75 -5.87
C THR A 116 -6.94 9.11 -6.52
N TRP A 117 -5.72 9.37 -7.01
CA TRP A 117 -5.33 10.69 -7.50
C TRP A 117 -5.42 10.84 -9.01
N LEU A 118 -5.45 9.74 -9.76
CA LEU A 118 -5.57 9.77 -11.22
C LEU A 118 -6.93 9.24 -11.67
N ILE A 119 -7.25 7.99 -11.32
CA ILE A 119 -8.40 7.31 -11.93
C ILE A 119 -9.74 7.85 -11.41
N LEU A 120 -9.91 7.99 -10.09
CA LEU A 120 -11.16 8.50 -9.50
C LEU A 120 -11.53 9.93 -9.97
N PRO A 121 -10.63 10.93 -9.93
CA PRO A 121 -10.90 12.29 -10.37
C PRO A 121 -11.18 12.37 -11.87
N LEU A 122 -10.46 11.58 -12.68
CA LEU A 122 -10.72 11.50 -14.12
C LEU A 122 -12.10 10.91 -14.42
N MET A 123 -12.51 9.86 -13.72
CA MET A 123 -13.85 9.28 -13.89
C MET A 123 -14.94 10.29 -13.52
N GLN A 124 -14.74 11.06 -12.45
CA GLN A 124 -15.70 12.09 -12.02
C GLN A 124 -15.84 13.20 -13.08
N SER A 125 -14.74 13.74 -13.61
CA SER A 125 -14.78 14.77 -14.65
C SER A 125 -15.29 14.23 -15.99
N TYR A 126 -14.95 12.99 -16.34
CA TYR A 126 -15.40 12.34 -17.57
C TYR A 126 -16.93 12.19 -17.65
N ILE A 127 -17.57 11.82 -16.53
CA ILE A 127 -19.05 11.70 -16.48
C ILE A 127 -19.72 13.07 -16.55
N LYS A 128 -19.08 14.12 -16.00
CA LYS A 128 -19.57 15.50 -16.04
C LYS A 128 -19.37 16.18 -17.40
N ALA A 129 -18.44 15.69 -18.23
CA ALA A 129 -18.15 16.29 -19.53
C ALA A 129 -19.34 16.16 -20.50
N GLY A 130 -19.79 17.31 -21.02
CA GLY A 130 -20.89 17.43 -21.98
C GLY A 130 -20.52 17.12 -23.43
N ASP A 131 -19.26 16.77 -23.71
CA ASP A 131 -18.79 16.49 -25.07
C ASP A 131 -19.44 15.22 -25.66
N PHE A 132 -19.79 15.26 -26.94
CA PHE A 132 -20.46 14.12 -27.61
C PHE A 132 -19.50 12.98 -28.00
N THR A 133 -18.18 13.20 -27.95
CA THR A 133 -17.18 12.20 -28.33
C THR A 133 -16.37 11.72 -27.13
N VAL A 134 -16.02 10.42 -27.10
CA VAL A 134 -15.20 9.82 -26.03
C VAL A 134 -13.84 10.53 -25.88
N LYS A 135 -13.21 10.88 -27.01
CA LYS A 135 -11.94 11.62 -27.03
C LYS A 135 -12.09 13.04 -26.48
N GLY A 136 -13.19 13.73 -26.81
CA GLY A 136 -13.52 15.05 -26.26
C GLY A 136 -13.68 14.98 -24.75
N LYS A 137 -14.51 14.07 -24.26
CA LYS A 137 -14.73 13.86 -22.81
C LYS A 137 -13.44 13.58 -22.05
N LEU A 138 -12.57 12.70 -22.58
CA LEU A 138 -11.30 12.37 -21.93
C LEU A 138 -10.34 13.58 -21.92
N LYS A 139 -10.26 14.34 -23.03
CA LYS A 139 -9.43 15.55 -23.10
C LYS A 139 -9.91 16.59 -22.09
N SER A 140 -11.20 16.88 -22.07
CA SER A 140 -11.80 17.84 -21.15
C SER A 140 -11.57 17.41 -19.69
N ALA A 141 -11.82 16.13 -19.37
CA ALA A 141 -11.56 15.59 -18.04
C ALA A 141 -10.09 15.67 -17.61
N LEU A 142 -9.14 15.41 -18.52
CA LEU A 142 -7.71 15.54 -18.24
C LEU A 142 -7.31 17.00 -17.98
N ILE A 143 -7.82 17.95 -18.77
CA ILE A 143 -7.53 19.38 -18.62
C ILE A 143 -8.06 19.90 -17.28
N ASP A 144 -9.31 19.57 -16.93
CA ASP A 144 -9.91 20.02 -15.67
C ASP A 144 -9.10 19.54 -14.45
N ASN A 145 -8.69 18.27 -14.45
CA ASN A 145 -7.86 17.70 -13.39
C ASN A 145 -6.46 18.31 -13.39
N ALA A 146 -5.84 18.54 -14.55
CA ALA A 146 -4.53 19.17 -14.65
C ALA A 146 -4.54 20.61 -14.12
N ILE A 147 -5.59 21.38 -14.37
CA ILE A 147 -5.75 22.73 -13.82
C ILE A 147 -5.89 22.67 -12.30
N TYR A 148 -6.75 21.77 -11.79
CA TYR A 148 -6.96 21.62 -10.35
C TYR A 148 -5.67 21.25 -9.61
N TYR A 149 -5.03 20.15 -10.02
CA TYR A 149 -3.78 19.69 -9.40
C TYR A 149 -2.63 20.67 -9.63
N GLY A 150 -2.54 21.27 -10.81
CA GLY A 150 -1.55 22.30 -11.13
C GLY A 150 -1.68 23.52 -10.24
N SER A 151 -2.90 23.99 -9.96
CA SER A 151 -3.13 25.13 -9.07
C SER A 151 -2.73 24.82 -7.62
N TYR A 152 -3.05 23.62 -7.11
CA TYR A 152 -2.64 23.20 -5.77
C TYR A 152 -1.12 23.08 -5.65
N LEU A 153 -0.47 22.49 -6.66
CA LEU A 153 0.98 22.38 -6.71
C LEU A 153 1.66 23.76 -6.77
N PHE A 154 1.09 24.70 -7.52
CA PHE A 154 1.59 26.07 -7.59
C PHE A 154 1.52 26.76 -6.21
N ILE A 155 0.37 26.68 -5.53
CA ILE A 155 0.20 27.25 -4.18
C ILE A 155 1.19 26.62 -3.20
N CYS A 156 1.30 25.28 -3.21
CA CYS A 156 2.26 24.56 -2.37
C CYS A 156 3.70 25.00 -2.66
N GLY A 157 4.08 25.14 -3.94
CA GLY A 157 5.39 25.63 -4.35
C GLY A 157 5.69 27.04 -3.82
N VAL A 158 4.74 27.97 -3.90
CA VAL A 158 4.88 29.32 -3.34
C VAL A 158 5.05 29.28 -1.82
N LEU A 159 4.29 28.44 -1.12
CA LEU A 159 4.41 28.28 0.33
C LEU A 159 5.77 27.69 0.74
N LEU A 160 6.28 26.70 0.00
CA LEU A 160 7.60 26.13 0.24
C LEU A 160 8.71 27.14 0.01
N ILE A 161 8.62 27.96 -1.06
CA ILE A 161 9.55 29.07 -1.30
C ILE A 161 9.48 30.09 -0.15
N TYR A 162 8.29 30.46 0.31
CA TYR A 162 8.12 31.36 1.43
C TYR A 162 8.79 30.83 2.71
N ILE A 163 8.60 29.54 3.03
CA ILE A 163 9.24 28.89 4.18
C ILE A 163 10.76 28.87 4.01
N ALA A 164 11.26 28.47 2.84
CA ALA A 164 12.69 28.37 2.56
C ALA A 164 13.41 29.73 2.65
N LEU A 165 12.72 30.83 2.33
CA LEU A 165 13.27 32.18 2.39
C LEU A 165 13.10 32.85 3.76
N LYS A 166 12.35 32.25 4.70
CA LYS A 166 12.12 32.82 6.04
C LYS A 166 13.25 32.40 6.98
N PRO A 167 14.17 33.31 7.37
CA PRO A 167 15.26 32.97 8.27
C PRO A 167 14.72 32.64 9.67
N GLY A 168 15.11 31.49 10.23
CA GLY A 168 14.76 31.04 11.58
C GLY A 168 13.77 29.87 11.67
N LEU A 169 13.41 29.22 10.56
CA LEU A 169 12.69 27.93 10.56
C LEU A 169 13.66 26.83 10.13
N ASP A 170 14.20 26.08 11.09
CA ASP A 170 14.87 24.81 10.80
C ASP A 170 13.80 23.80 10.40
N LEU A 171 13.91 23.27 9.18
CA LEU A 171 13.11 22.13 8.74
C LEU A 171 13.86 20.87 9.20
N ASP A 172 13.47 20.34 10.36
CA ASP A 172 14.00 19.05 10.83
C ASP A 172 13.68 17.98 9.78
N GLY A 173 14.74 17.46 9.15
CA GLY A 173 14.72 16.41 8.13
C GLY A 173 15.10 15.05 8.69
#